data_AF-A0A1Q7Y5T1-F1
#
_entry.id   AF-A0A1Q7Y5T1-F1
#
_cell.length_a   1.000
_cell.length_b   1.000
_cell.length_c   1.000
_cell.angle_alpha   90.00
_cell.angle_beta   90.00
_cell.angle_gamma   90.00
#
_symmetry.space_group_name_H-M   'P 1'
#
loop_
_entity.id
_entity.type
_entity.pdbx_description
1 polymer ?
#
loop_
_entity_poly.entity_id
_entity_poly.type
_entity_poly.pdbx_seq_one_letter_code
_entity_poly.pdbx_strand_id
1 'polypeptide(L)'
;MAVFNTEQIYICNRDGYQLKPLTGREGLIYFYLAWAPDNHALAALACKEDEWNAREKEFKLPAGRPRLIYPDGKERLLDDQMTEALPAWSPDSSKVATAFDTDVGIYDAATNTPTQGRLALRDALITASHAYEQQLLAKMQKNENVNQRSGGAQQSTESLPDSFNPIVRLEWPTPEKLYIKTAYVRLLPHDTINNFQRWHLVLISPQAAILK
;
A
#
# COMPACT_ATOMS: atom_id res chain seq x y z
N MET A 1 17.54 27.45 -12.86
CA MET A 1 16.62 26.45 -12.29
C MET A 1 16.12 26.98 -10.96
N ALA A 2 14.86 26.75 -10.62
CA ALA A 2 14.41 26.98 -9.25
C ALA A 2 15.23 26.09 -8.30
N VAL A 3 15.70 26.67 -7.19
CA VAL A 3 16.39 25.93 -6.13
C VAL A 3 15.36 25.68 -5.03
N PHE A 4 15.26 24.43 -4.59
CA PHE A 4 14.33 24.02 -3.53
C PHE A 4 15.11 23.52 -2.34
N ASN A 5 14.61 23.78 -1.14
CA ASN A 5 15.23 23.29 0.10
C ASN A 5 14.86 21.83 0.41
N THR A 6 13.90 21.23 -0.30
CA THR A 6 13.51 19.81 -0.17
C THR A 6 13.45 19.12 -1.52
N GLU A 7 13.56 17.79 -1.53
CA GLU A 7 13.54 16.96 -2.73
C GLU A 7 12.30 17.22 -3.58
N GLN A 8 12.51 17.36 -4.89
CA GLN A 8 11.43 17.52 -5.86
C GLN A 8 11.51 16.41 -6.90
N ILE A 9 10.36 16.12 -7.51
CA ILE A 9 10.29 15.26 -8.69
C ILE A 9 10.61 16.13 -9.91
N TYR A 10 11.52 15.65 -10.74
CA TYR A 10 11.83 16.25 -12.03
C TYR A 10 11.40 15.32 -13.16
N ILE A 11 11.03 15.91 -14.29
CA ILE A 11 10.72 15.19 -15.53
C ILE A 11 11.59 15.73 -16.66
N CYS A 12 12.01 14.86 -17.56
CA CYS A 12 12.74 15.18 -18.77
C CYS A 12 12.21 14.35 -19.95
N ASN A 13 12.65 14.70 -21.14
CA ASN A 13 12.41 13.89 -22.34
C ASN A 13 13.22 12.59 -22.27
N ARG A 14 12.87 11.62 -23.12
CA ARG A 14 13.56 10.31 -23.21
C ARG A 14 15.07 10.42 -23.45
N ASP A 15 15.51 11.48 -24.10
CA ASP A 15 16.92 11.78 -24.39
C ASP A 15 17.64 12.51 -23.25
N GLY A 16 16.96 12.76 -22.13
CA GLY A 16 17.49 13.47 -20.96
C GLY A 16 17.42 15.00 -21.06
N TYR A 17 16.99 15.54 -22.21
CA TYR A 17 16.85 16.99 -22.37
C TYR A 17 15.55 17.52 -21.78
N GLN A 18 15.43 18.85 -21.71
CA GLN A 18 14.25 19.55 -21.17
C GLN A 18 13.89 19.15 -19.73
N LEU A 19 14.93 18.90 -18.90
CA LEU A 19 14.75 18.68 -17.47
C LEU A 19 14.07 19.89 -16.84
N LYS A 20 12.91 19.64 -16.21
CA LYS A 20 12.15 20.64 -15.46
C LYS A 20 11.58 20.03 -14.18
N PRO A 21 11.40 20.84 -13.12
CA PRO A 21 10.69 20.38 -11.93
C PRO A 21 9.24 20.06 -12.30
N LEU A 22 8.77 18.91 -11.86
CA LEU A 22 7.37 18.50 -11.94
C LEU A 22 6.63 18.91 -10.66
N THR A 23 7.29 18.83 -9.51
CA THR A 23 6.79 19.37 -8.24
C THR A 23 7.56 20.64 -7.86
N GLY A 24 6.92 21.51 -7.08
CA GLY A 24 7.56 22.73 -6.59
C GLY A 24 7.13 23.14 -5.19
N ARG A 25 6.53 22.22 -4.43
CA ARG A 25 6.07 22.48 -3.06
C ARG A 25 7.20 22.21 -2.07
N GLU A 26 7.73 23.28 -1.48
CA GLU A 26 8.74 23.18 -0.44
C GLU A 26 8.18 22.53 0.84
N GLY A 27 9.08 21.88 1.60
CA GLY A 27 8.77 21.25 2.88
C GLY A 27 8.18 19.85 2.74
N LEU A 28 8.11 19.30 1.53
CA LEU A 28 7.69 17.92 1.28
C LEU A 28 8.81 17.12 0.61
N ILE A 29 8.91 15.87 1.04
CA ILE A 29 9.75 14.83 0.45
C ILE A 29 8.83 13.87 -0.29
N TYR A 30 9.09 13.66 -1.59
CA TYR A 30 8.31 12.76 -2.44
C TYR A 30 9.04 11.43 -2.62
N PHE A 31 8.30 10.33 -2.50
CA PHE A 31 8.83 8.97 -2.64
C PHE A 31 7.74 8.01 -3.09
N TYR A 32 8.11 6.75 -3.36
CA TYR A 32 7.18 5.69 -3.78
C TYR A 32 6.34 6.12 -4.99
N LEU A 33 7.03 6.30 -6.11
CA LEU A 33 6.50 6.84 -7.35
C LEU A 33 5.97 5.71 -8.25
N ALA A 34 4.80 5.91 -8.86
CA ALA A 34 4.22 5.00 -9.84
C ALA A 34 3.50 5.79 -10.93
N TRP A 35 3.92 5.65 -12.20
CA TRP A 35 3.21 6.24 -13.33
C TRP A 35 1.92 5.46 -13.62
N ALA A 36 0.88 6.18 -14.01
CA ALA A 36 -0.28 5.58 -14.66
C ALA A 36 0.18 4.85 -15.94
N PRO A 37 -0.40 3.68 -16.29
CA PRO A 37 -0.05 2.95 -17.50
C PRO A 37 -0.06 3.76 -18.81
N ASP A 38 -0.92 4.75 -18.92
CA ASP A 38 -1.07 5.70 -20.05
C ASP A 38 -0.29 7.03 -19.87
N ASN A 39 0.46 7.17 -18.77
CA ASN A 39 1.27 8.33 -18.40
C ASN A 39 0.51 9.65 -18.16
N HIS A 40 -0.81 9.65 -17.99
CA HIS A 40 -1.56 10.90 -17.76
C HIS A 40 -1.26 11.52 -16.38
N ALA A 41 -0.81 10.72 -15.41
CA ALA A 41 -0.48 11.17 -14.06
C ALA A 41 0.52 10.23 -13.38
N LEU A 42 1.19 10.76 -12.35
CA LEU A 42 2.09 10.06 -11.45
C LEU A 42 1.43 9.97 -10.07
N ALA A 43 1.35 8.78 -9.50
CA ALA A 43 1.04 8.59 -8.09
C ALA A 43 2.34 8.67 -7.27
N ALA A 44 2.29 9.35 -6.14
CA ALA A 44 3.41 9.47 -5.21
C ALA A 44 2.90 9.47 -3.77
N LEU A 45 3.77 9.10 -2.85
CA LEU A 45 3.63 9.47 -1.45
C LEU A 45 4.46 10.72 -1.18
N ALA A 46 4.01 11.55 -0.27
CA ALA A 46 4.87 12.58 0.29
C ALA A 46 4.56 12.86 1.76
N CYS A 47 5.60 13.19 2.50
CA CYS A 47 5.53 13.61 3.90
C CYS A 47 6.41 14.83 4.11
N LYS A 48 6.26 15.48 5.26
CA LYS A 48 7.17 16.55 5.66
C LYS A 48 8.53 15.99 6.08
N GLU A 49 9.56 16.82 6.00
CA GLU A 49 10.92 16.43 6.39
C GLU A 49 11.02 16.04 7.88
N ASP A 50 10.28 16.70 8.77
CA ASP A 50 10.23 16.34 10.19
C ASP A 50 9.54 14.98 10.42
N GLU A 51 8.46 14.70 9.69
CA GLU A 51 7.78 13.38 9.70
C GLU A 51 8.72 12.27 9.20
N TRP A 52 9.46 12.51 8.12
CA TRP A 52 10.47 11.59 7.59
C TRP A 52 11.55 11.29 8.63
N ASN A 53 12.18 12.34 9.16
CA ASN A 53 13.27 12.24 10.13
C ASN A 53 12.84 11.56 11.43
N ALA A 54 11.59 11.79 11.88
CA ALA A 54 11.05 11.12 13.06
C ALA A 54 10.92 9.61 12.84
N ARG A 55 10.39 9.17 11.68
CA ARG A 55 10.26 7.73 11.38
C ARG A 55 11.60 7.05 11.20
N GLU A 56 12.56 7.70 10.56
CA GLU A 56 13.92 7.16 10.38
C GLU A 56 14.59 6.90 11.73
N LYS A 57 14.50 7.86 12.67
CA LYS A 57 15.03 7.70 14.05
C LYS A 57 14.39 6.54 14.81
N GLU A 58 13.14 6.21 14.49
CA GLU A 58 12.39 5.10 15.09
C GLU A 58 12.56 3.77 14.33
N PHE A 59 13.43 3.72 13.30
CA PHE A 59 13.59 2.56 12.41
C PHE A 59 12.25 2.08 11.84
N LYS A 60 11.41 3.03 11.40
CA LYS A 60 10.14 2.75 10.72
C LYS A 60 10.29 2.97 9.22
N LEU A 61 9.48 2.27 8.43
CA LEU A 61 9.37 2.54 7.00
C LEU A 61 8.91 3.99 6.77
N PRO A 62 9.36 4.63 5.69
CA PRO A 62 8.85 5.93 5.31
C PRO A 62 7.36 5.81 5.02
N ALA A 63 6.59 6.74 5.56
CA ALA A 63 5.14 6.77 5.40
C ALA A 63 4.72 8.15 4.94
N GLY A 64 3.82 8.22 3.96
CA GLY A 64 3.46 9.49 3.33
C GLY A 64 2.02 9.52 2.88
N ARG A 65 1.54 10.74 2.64
CA ARG A 65 0.18 10.99 2.17
C ARG A 65 0.12 10.79 0.65
N PRO A 66 -0.79 9.94 0.16
CA PRO A 66 -0.87 9.63 -1.26
C PRO A 66 -1.42 10.82 -2.05
N ARG A 67 -0.85 11.04 -3.23
CA ARG A 67 -1.24 12.13 -4.12
C ARG A 67 -1.06 11.76 -5.58
N LEU A 68 -1.80 12.45 -6.44
CA LEU A 68 -1.56 12.48 -7.88
C LEU A 68 -0.80 13.75 -8.25
N ILE A 69 0.12 13.61 -9.19
CA ILE A 69 0.94 14.66 -9.76
C ILE A 69 0.77 14.57 -11.27
N TYR A 70 0.24 15.62 -11.88
CA TYR A 70 -0.03 15.67 -13.32
C TYR A 70 1.16 16.27 -14.07
N PRO A 71 1.36 15.97 -15.36
CA PRO A 71 2.46 16.49 -16.18
C PRO A 71 2.56 18.02 -16.28
N ASP A 72 1.48 18.73 -15.96
CA ASP A 72 1.41 20.20 -15.87
C ASP A 72 1.90 20.76 -14.51
N GLY A 73 2.26 19.87 -13.57
CA GLY A 73 2.71 20.20 -12.22
C GLY A 73 1.58 20.37 -11.20
N LYS A 74 0.32 20.14 -11.59
CA LYS A 74 -0.79 20.15 -10.64
C LYS A 74 -0.70 18.95 -9.70
N GLU A 75 -0.99 19.18 -8.43
CA GLU A 75 -1.05 18.14 -7.41
C GLU A 75 -2.47 17.96 -6.87
N ARG A 76 -2.87 16.72 -6.60
CA ARG A 76 -4.12 16.38 -5.92
C ARG A 76 -3.85 15.43 -4.75
N LEU A 77 -4.08 15.89 -3.53
CA LEU A 77 -4.06 15.03 -2.34
C LEU A 77 -5.20 13.99 -2.44
N LEU A 78 -4.89 12.71 -2.20
CA LEU A 78 -5.89 11.63 -2.22
C LEU A 78 -6.46 11.36 -0.84
N ASP A 79 -5.59 11.33 0.18
CA ASP A 79 -5.96 11.13 1.58
C ASP A 79 -4.95 11.88 2.47
N ASP A 80 -5.37 12.25 3.68
CA ASP A 80 -4.51 12.88 4.67
C ASP A 80 -3.84 11.88 5.62
N GLN A 81 -4.28 10.61 5.60
CA GLN A 81 -3.62 9.52 6.30
C GLN A 81 -2.30 9.15 5.61
N MET A 82 -1.30 8.76 6.41
CA MET A 82 -0.03 8.24 5.89
C MET A 82 -0.14 6.75 5.60
N THR A 83 0.52 6.31 4.53
CA THR A 83 0.68 4.91 4.14
C THR A 83 2.16 4.58 3.96
N GLU A 84 2.53 3.34 4.30
CA GLU A 84 3.86 2.77 4.04
C GLU A 84 3.89 1.93 2.75
N ALA A 85 2.73 1.68 2.13
CA ALA A 85 2.62 0.89 0.90
C ALA A 85 2.62 1.80 -0.34
N LEU A 86 3.39 1.40 -1.36
CA LEU A 86 3.36 2.01 -2.70
C LEU A 86 1.93 1.97 -3.27
N PRO A 87 1.40 3.10 -3.79
CA PRO A 87 0.14 3.11 -4.52
C PRO A 87 0.19 2.21 -5.77
N ALA A 88 -0.96 1.60 -6.11
CA ALA A 88 -1.10 0.78 -7.31
C ALA A 88 -2.14 1.38 -8.26
N TRP A 89 -1.79 1.49 -9.54
CA TRP A 89 -2.71 1.93 -10.59
C TRP A 89 -3.59 0.78 -11.07
N SER A 90 -4.86 1.07 -11.34
CA SER A 90 -5.67 0.18 -12.15
C SER A 90 -5.09 0.09 -13.57
N PRO A 91 -5.22 -1.07 -14.24
CA PRO A 91 -4.57 -1.30 -15.53
C PRO A 91 -5.16 -0.45 -16.67
N ASP A 92 -6.37 0.08 -16.49
CA ASP A 92 -7.04 1.02 -17.40
C ASP A 92 -6.71 2.49 -17.09
N SER A 93 -5.75 2.77 -16.19
CA SER A 93 -5.37 4.10 -15.72
C SER A 93 -6.48 4.92 -15.04
N SER A 94 -7.67 4.38 -14.83
CA SER A 94 -8.79 5.18 -14.35
C SER A 94 -8.78 5.42 -12.83
N LYS A 95 -8.06 4.59 -12.06
CA LYS A 95 -8.07 4.59 -10.60
C LYS A 95 -6.69 4.32 -9.99
N VAL A 96 -6.55 4.73 -8.73
CA VAL A 96 -5.41 4.40 -7.86
C VAL A 96 -5.91 3.73 -6.59
N ALA A 97 -5.24 2.67 -6.17
CA ALA A 97 -5.39 2.02 -4.88
C ALA A 97 -4.26 2.43 -3.93
N THR A 98 -4.60 2.69 -2.67
CA THR A 98 -3.66 2.93 -1.57
C THR A 98 -4.06 2.08 -0.37
N ALA A 99 -3.11 1.70 0.48
CA ALA A 99 -3.40 0.87 1.66
C ALA A 99 -3.17 1.66 2.94
N PHE A 100 -3.94 1.41 3.98
CA PHE A 100 -3.80 2.09 5.27
C PHE A 100 -4.04 1.09 6.38
N ASP A 101 -2.95 0.60 6.96
CA ASP A 101 -2.97 -0.54 7.88
C ASP A 101 -3.72 -1.73 7.26
N THR A 102 -5.02 -1.87 7.53
CA THR A 102 -5.84 -2.98 7.05
C THR A 102 -6.85 -2.60 5.97
N ASP A 103 -6.98 -1.31 5.64
CA ASP A 103 -7.94 -0.86 4.65
C ASP A 103 -7.29 -0.57 3.31
N VAL A 104 -8.12 -0.53 2.26
CA VAL A 104 -7.72 -0.05 0.93
C VAL A 104 -8.58 1.16 0.54
N GLY A 105 -7.94 2.28 0.21
CA GLY A 105 -8.58 3.41 -0.46
C GLY A 105 -8.50 3.26 -1.98
N ILE A 106 -9.59 3.55 -2.68
CA ILE A 106 -9.68 3.56 -4.15
C ILE A 106 -10.13 4.95 -4.59
N TYR A 107 -9.39 5.58 -5.51
CA TYR A 107 -9.63 6.95 -5.95
C TYR A 107 -9.70 7.05 -7.46
N ASP A 108 -10.66 7.81 -7.98
CA ASP A 108 -10.73 8.10 -9.41
C ASP A 108 -9.61 9.06 -9.83
N ALA A 109 -8.83 8.69 -10.84
CA ALA A 109 -7.67 9.47 -11.28
C ALA A 109 -7.87 10.17 -12.64
N ALA A 110 -8.83 9.72 -13.45
CA ALA A 110 -9.03 10.18 -14.83
C ALA A 110 -10.33 11.00 -15.05
N THR A 111 -10.82 11.70 -14.03
CA THR A 111 -12.08 12.49 -14.11
C THR A 111 -11.99 13.84 -13.39
N ASN A 112 -12.77 14.81 -13.87
CA ASN A 112 -12.89 16.15 -13.28
C ASN A 112 -13.78 16.19 -12.04
N THR A 113 -14.60 15.17 -11.81
CA THR A 113 -15.45 15.01 -10.61
C THR A 113 -15.07 13.72 -9.89
N PRO A 114 -13.88 13.65 -9.29
CA PRO A 114 -13.37 12.41 -8.73
C PRO A 114 -14.18 11.96 -7.53
N THR A 115 -14.47 10.67 -7.50
CA THR A 115 -15.00 9.99 -6.33
C THR A 115 -13.91 9.14 -5.70
N GLN A 116 -14.18 8.70 -4.47
CA GLN A 116 -13.31 7.80 -3.73
C GLN A 116 -14.13 6.84 -2.88
N GLY A 117 -13.57 5.67 -2.60
CA GLY A 117 -14.16 4.65 -1.76
C GLY A 117 -13.12 4.04 -0.84
N ARG A 118 -13.57 3.54 0.32
CA ARG A 118 -12.74 2.85 1.30
C ARG A 118 -13.26 1.43 1.47
N LEU A 119 -12.38 0.46 1.29
CA LEU A 119 -12.62 -0.95 1.55
C LEU A 119 -12.06 -1.28 2.94
N ALA A 120 -12.95 -1.46 3.92
CA ALA A 120 -12.57 -1.90 5.25
C ALA A 120 -12.33 -3.42 5.24
N LEU A 121 -11.08 -3.86 5.36
CA LEU A 121 -10.74 -5.30 5.25
C LEU A 121 -10.32 -5.92 6.59
N ARG A 122 -10.34 -5.16 7.68
CA ARG A 122 -9.91 -5.62 9.01
C ARG A 122 -10.48 -6.99 9.40
N ASP A 123 -11.80 -7.13 9.42
CA ASP A 123 -12.46 -8.36 9.89
C ASP A 123 -12.20 -9.54 8.96
N ALA A 124 -12.13 -9.28 7.65
CA ALA A 124 -11.78 -10.28 6.65
C ALA A 124 -10.33 -10.77 6.82
N LEU A 125 -9.40 -9.84 7.11
CA LEU A 125 -7.99 -10.16 7.35
C LEU A 125 -7.78 -10.91 8.67
N ILE A 126 -8.51 -10.57 9.74
CA ILE A 126 -8.52 -11.33 11.01
C ILE A 126 -8.99 -12.77 10.75
N THR A 127 -10.11 -12.93 10.05
CA THR A 127 -10.64 -14.25 9.66
C THR A 127 -9.62 -15.05 8.86
N ALA A 128 -8.98 -14.43 7.87
CA ALA A 128 -7.93 -15.05 7.08
C ALA A 128 -6.72 -15.47 7.94
N SER A 129 -6.33 -14.67 8.93
CA SER A 129 -5.24 -14.98 9.88
C SER A 129 -5.54 -16.19 10.75
N HIS A 130 -6.74 -16.28 11.35
CA HIS A 130 -7.13 -17.49 12.09
C HIS A 130 -7.10 -18.75 11.20
N ALA A 131 -7.62 -18.66 9.98
CA ALA A 131 -7.60 -19.79 9.04
C ALA A 131 -6.16 -20.24 8.70
N TYR A 132 -5.24 -19.29 8.55
CA TYR A 132 -3.83 -19.57 8.27
C TYR A 132 -3.14 -20.29 9.44
N GLU A 133 -3.32 -19.81 10.67
CA GLU A 133 -2.72 -20.43 11.86
C GLU A 133 -3.27 -21.83 12.12
N GLN A 134 -4.58 -22.03 11.94
CA GLN A 134 -5.19 -23.37 12.01
C GLN A 134 -4.59 -24.32 10.97
N GLN A 135 -4.35 -23.85 9.74
CA GLN A 135 -3.72 -24.66 8.70
C GLN A 135 -2.26 -24.99 9.04
N LEU A 136 -1.52 -24.06 9.65
CA LEU A 136 -0.14 -24.27 10.08
C LEU A 136 -0.06 -25.33 11.19
N LEU A 137 -0.92 -25.24 12.21
CA LEU A 137 -1.03 -26.22 13.29
C LEU A 137 -1.40 -27.61 12.75
N ALA A 138 -2.37 -27.69 11.83
CA ALA A 138 -2.75 -28.95 11.19
C ALA A 138 -1.60 -29.59 10.39
N LYS A 139 -0.74 -28.78 9.75
CA LYS A 139 0.46 -29.27 9.07
C LYS A 139 1.52 -29.77 10.05
N MET A 140 1.73 -29.05 11.16
CA MET A 140 2.66 -29.47 12.22
C MET A 140 2.22 -30.81 12.85
N GLN A 141 0.94 -30.98 13.16
CA GLN A 141 0.40 -32.23 13.70
C GLN A 141 0.50 -33.41 12.72
N LYS A 142 0.37 -33.17 11.41
CA LYS A 142 0.61 -34.20 10.39
C LYS A 142 2.09 -34.64 10.33
N ASN A 143 3.02 -33.72 10.57
CA ASN A 143 4.44 -34.04 10.64
C ASN A 143 4.83 -34.71 11.97
N GLU A 144 4.19 -34.33 13.08
CA GLU A 144 4.37 -34.94 14.40
C GLU A 144 3.72 -36.32 14.53
N ASN A 145 2.71 -36.67 13.72
CA ASN A 145 2.18 -38.04 13.70
C ASN A 145 3.14 -39.10 13.10
N VAL A 146 4.39 -38.72 12.77
CA VAL A 146 5.52 -39.66 12.57
C VAL A 146 6.25 -39.97 13.90
N ASN A 147 5.97 -39.25 15.00
CA ASN A 147 6.44 -39.57 16.35
C ASN A 147 5.38 -39.19 17.41
N GLN A 148 4.63 -40.19 17.89
CA GLN A 148 3.57 -40.06 18.89
C GLN A 148 3.99 -39.27 20.15
N ARG A 149 3.18 -38.27 20.58
CA ARG A 149 2.26 -38.37 21.73
C ARG A 149 1.54 -37.05 22.03
N SER A 150 0.22 -37.19 22.13
CA SER A 150 -0.77 -36.40 22.88
C SER A 150 -0.32 -35.21 23.73
N GLY A 151 -0.86 -34.04 23.41
CA GLY A 151 -1.04 -32.91 24.33
C GLY A 151 -2.24 -32.08 23.86
N GLY A 152 -3.38 -32.22 24.54
CA GLY A 152 -4.55 -31.41 24.26
C GLY A 152 -4.27 -29.96 24.63
N ALA A 153 -4.45 -29.04 23.69
CA ALA A 153 -4.41 -27.61 23.95
C ALA A 153 -5.84 -27.05 23.88
N GLN A 154 -6.30 -26.61 25.05
CA GLN A 154 -7.54 -25.87 25.24
C GLN A 154 -7.59 -24.65 24.33
N GLN A 155 -8.70 -24.52 23.61
CA GLN A 155 -9.10 -23.29 22.94
C GLN A 155 -9.35 -22.21 23.99
N SER A 156 -8.57 -21.14 23.97
CA SER A 156 -8.83 -19.92 24.72
C SER A 156 -9.03 -18.74 23.75
N THR A 157 -10.27 -18.25 23.73
CA THR A 157 -10.70 -16.83 23.69
C THR A 157 -10.01 -15.85 22.73
N GLU A 158 -10.74 -15.46 21.67
CA GLU A 158 -10.78 -14.16 20.95
C GLU A 158 -9.62 -13.16 21.16
N SER A 159 -8.36 -13.57 20.97
CA SER A 159 -7.23 -12.65 20.80
C SER A 159 -6.89 -12.49 19.32
N LEU A 160 -6.40 -11.30 18.93
CA LEU A 160 -5.92 -11.07 17.56
C LEU A 160 -4.82 -12.10 17.22
N PRO A 161 -4.88 -12.75 16.04
CA PRO A 161 -3.84 -13.69 15.60
C PRO A 161 -2.47 -13.02 15.47
N ASP A 162 -1.37 -13.70 15.80
CA ASP A 162 0.00 -13.18 15.60
C ASP A 162 0.31 -12.94 14.11
N SER A 163 -0.34 -13.72 13.23
CA SER A 163 -0.24 -13.56 11.78
C SER A 163 -1.07 -12.39 11.23
N PHE A 164 -1.89 -11.72 12.04
CA PHE A 164 -2.63 -10.53 11.63
C PHE A 164 -1.71 -9.30 11.55
N ASN A 165 -1.50 -8.81 10.34
CA ASN A 165 -0.50 -7.81 10.01
C ASN A 165 -1.03 -6.80 8.97
N PRO A 166 -0.48 -5.58 8.93
CA PRO A 166 -0.86 -4.56 7.97
C PRO A 166 -0.59 -4.97 6.52
N ILE A 167 -1.29 -4.33 5.60
CA ILE A 167 -1.05 -4.36 4.17
C ILE A 167 0.22 -3.56 3.88
N VAL A 168 1.21 -4.23 3.27
CA VAL A 168 2.52 -3.66 2.92
C VAL A 168 2.73 -3.51 1.42
N ARG A 169 1.85 -4.09 0.59
CA ARG A 169 1.95 -4.02 -0.87
C ARG A 169 0.59 -4.19 -1.54
N LEU A 170 0.43 -3.51 -2.68
CA LEU A 170 -0.71 -3.58 -3.57
C LEU A 170 -0.23 -3.95 -4.98
N GLU A 171 -0.99 -4.79 -5.68
CA GLU A 171 -0.78 -5.09 -7.11
C GLU A 171 -2.14 -5.19 -7.81
N TRP A 172 -2.38 -4.41 -8.86
CA TRP A 172 -3.65 -4.36 -9.56
C TRP A 172 -3.49 -4.77 -11.04
N PRO A 173 -3.23 -6.06 -11.33
CA PRO A 173 -2.88 -6.52 -12.67
C PRO A 173 -4.05 -6.55 -13.66
N THR A 174 -5.28 -6.75 -13.19
CA THR A 174 -6.49 -6.79 -14.03
C THR A 174 -7.58 -5.94 -13.39
N PRO A 175 -8.54 -5.37 -14.16
CA PRO A 175 -9.55 -4.47 -13.62
C PRO A 175 -10.29 -5.04 -12.40
N GLU A 176 -10.54 -6.35 -12.39
CA GLU A 176 -11.33 -7.03 -11.38
C GLU A 176 -10.53 -7.59 -10.20
N LYS A 177 -9.19 -7.56 -10.26
CA LYS A 177 -8.33 -8.23 -9.26
C LYS A 177 -7.30 -7.27 -8.70
N LEU A 178 -7.49 -6.90 -7.44
CA LEU A 178 -6.50 -6.22 -6.64
C LEU A 178 -5.90 -7.23 -5.65
N TYR A 179 -4.61 -7.51 -5.79
CA TYR A 179 -3.86 -8.30 -4.84
C TYR A 179 -3.28 -7.40 -3.75
N ILE A 180 -3.44 -7.81 -2.50
CA ILE A 180 -2.86 -7.12 -1.34
C ILE A 180 -1.95 -8.09 -0.59
N LYS A 181 -0.80 -7.62 -0.15
CA LYS A 181 0.13 -8.42 0.67
C LYS A 181 0.12 -7.90 2.09
N THR A 182 -0.17 -8.77 3.05
CA THR A 182 0.04 -8.48 4.49
C THR A 182 1.38 -9.05 4.94
N ALA A 183 2.10 -8.33 5.81
CA ALA A 183 3.32 -8.83 6.41
C ALA A 183 3.68 -8.06 7.69
N TYR A 184 4.36 -8.73 8.62
CA TYR A 184 5.05 -8.06 9.71
C TYR A 184 6.38 -7.54 9.18
N VAL A 185 6.56 -6.23 9.11
CA VAL A 185 7.82 -5.61 8.69
C VAL A 185 8.38 -4.76 9.82
N ARG A 186 9.64 -5.02 10.20
CA ARG A 186 10.38 -4.20 11.17
C ARG A 186 11.78 -3.95 10.67
N LEU A 187 12.18 -2.69 10.63
CA LEU A 187 13.55 -2.32 10.32
C LEU A 187 14.38 -2.39 11.61
N LEU A 188 15.59 -2.91 11.46
CA LEU A 188 16.66 -2.89 12.45
C LEU A 188 17.86 -2.15 11.82
N PRO A 189 18.82 -1.64 12.62
CA PRO A 189 19.96 -0.89 12.09
C PRO A 189 20.76 -1.58 10.98
N HIS A 190 20.75 -2.92 10.94
CA HIS A 190 21.54 -3.73 9.99
C HIS A 190 20.74 -4.85 9.33
N ASP A 191 19.44 -4.96 9.60
CA ASP A 191 18.62 -6.07 9.08
C ASP A 191 17.14 -5.64 8.97
N THR A 192 16.34 -6.42 8.26
CA THR A 192 14.90 -6.23 8.15
C THR A 192 14.18 -7.54 8.42
N ILE A 193 13.33 -7.54 9.44
CA ILE A 193 12.46 -8.67 9.72
C ILE A 193 11.24 -8.56 8.82
N ASN A 194 10.95 -9.62 8.06
CA ASN A 194 9.78 -9.69 7.19
C ASN A 194 9.09 -11.06 7.28
N ASN A 195 8.16 -11.18 8.23
CA ASN A 195 7.48 -12.43 8.56
C ASN A 195 5.98 -12.39 8.19
N PHE A 196 5.31 -13.54 8.24
CA PHE A 196 3.87 -13.69 7.99
C PHE A 196 3.40 -13.12 6.64
N GLN A 197 4.28 -13.14 5.63
CA GLN A 197 3.97 -12.65 4.30
C GLN A 197 2.85 -13.46 3.66
N ARG A 198 1.76 -12.79 3.30
CA ARG A 198 0.59 -13.44 2.70
C ARG A 198 -0.08 -12.56 1.67
N TRP A 199 -0.36 -13.14 0.51
CA TRP A 199 -1.18 -12.52 -0.51
C TRP A 199 -2.66 -12.83 -0.30
N HIS A 200 -3.48 -11.82 -0.53
CA HIS A 200 -4.93 -11.90 -0.56
C HIS A 200 -5.43 -11.30 -1.87
N LEU A 201 -6.57 -11.79 -2.34
CA LEU A 201 -7.23 -11.31 -3.54
C LEU A 201 -8.49 -10.54 -3.15
N VAL A 202 -8.55 -9.27 -3.52
CA VAL A 202 -9.75 -8.44 -3.47
C VAL A 202 -10.36 -8.41 -4.87
N LEU A 203 -11.58 -8.93 -4.99
CA LEU A 203 -12.34 -8.88 -6.23
C LEU A 203 -13.09 -7.56 -6.31
N ILE A 204 -12.85 -6.81 -7.38
CA ILE A 204 -13.47 -5.52 -7.64
C ILE A 204 -14.42 -5.69 -8.82
N SER A 205 -15.65 -5.18 -8.69
CA SER A 205 -16.61 -5.14 -9.78
C SER A 205 -16.86 -3.69 -10.20
N PRO A 206 -17.13 -3.43 -11.49
CA PRO A 206 -17.65 -2.14 -11.92
C PRO A 206 -18.89 -1.76 -11.12
N GLN A 207 -19.05 -0.48 -10.82
CA GLN A 207 -20.30 0.00 -10.26
C GLN A 207 -21.40 -0.20 -11.32
N ALA A 208 -22.52 -0.80 -10.91
CA ALA A 208 -23.66 -0.98 -11.82
C ALA A 208 -24.05 0.38 -12.40
N ALA A 209 -24.02 0.50 -13.73
CA ALA A 209 -24.45 1.72 -14.40
C ALA A 209 -25.93 1.93 -14.09
N ILE A 210 -26.24 2.98 -13.35
CA ILE A 210 -27.62 3.44 -13.21
C ILE A 210 -27.98 4.08 -14.55
N LEU A 211 -28.65 3.33 -15.42
CA LEU A 211 -29.29 3.88 -16.61
C LEU A 211 -30.28 4.96 -16.12
N LYS A 212 -30.00 6.22 -16.43
CA LYS A 212 -30.94 7.33 -16.28
C LYS A 212 -31.80 7.44 -17.52
#